data_AF-A0A7X3VR85-F1
#
_entry.id   AF-A0A7X3VR85-F1
#
_cell.length_a   1.000
_cell.length_b   1.000
_cell.length_c   1.000
_cell.angle_alpha   90.00
_cell.angle_beta   90.00
_cell.angle_gamma   90.00
#
_symmetry.space_group_name_H-M   'P 1'
#
loop_
_entity.id
_entity.type
_entity.pdbx_description
1 polymer ?
#
loop_
_entity_poly.entity_id
_entity_poly.type
_entity_poly.pdbx_seq_one_letter_code
_entity_poly.pdbx_strand_id
1 'polypeptide(L)'
;MNRFPSYQDLTCAEVQDTLEAYLDDELDADTSASIASHVESCATCQDEVRFAQAISGALHELPRPEPPPKIFDAVEAYVHAHPAAGQRWWHRIFQLSTLWDNLSFSWVHVGALACPVGIALLFTFWDNLNLAFVRAGVLVCLMGVVLFIIYQYQRYLKVKQASRDLYYALGKLNYAVARTGTVVSEKLPNVQINEASGRAFVQIETASRYASKQRKKISSAIHRSLENFNPLPENVQGPEGQHCSN
;
A
#
# COMPACT_ATOMS: atom_id res chain seq x y z
N MET A 1 -11.97 25.10 37.22
CA MET A 1 -12.37 25.07 35.79
C MET A 1 -11.58 23.95 35.14
N ASN A 2 -12.17 22.76 35.08
CA ASN A 2 -11.51 21.57 34.56
C ASN A 2 -11.57 21.61 33.03
N ARG A 3 -10.41 21.82 32.39
CA ARG A 3 -10.22 21.59 30.96
C ARG A 3 -10.19 20.09 30.75
N PHE A 4 -11.34 19.49 30.45
CA PHE A 4 -11.39 18.14 29.91
C PHE A 4 -10.75 18.17 28.52
N PRO A 5 -9.74 17.35 28.22
CA PRO A 5 -9.26 17.16 26.86
C PRO A 5 -10.29 16.27 26.14
N SER A 6 -11.27 16.90 25.49
CA SER A 6 -12.31 16.21 24.73
C SER A 6 -11.89 16.07 23.27
N TYR A 7 -11.73 14.80 22.87
CA TYR A 7 -11.72 14.30 21.50
C TYR A 7 -10.53 14.73 20.62
N GLN A 8 -9.86 13.74 20.02
CA GLN A 8 -8.56 13.82 19.32
C GLN A 8 -8.43 15.07 18.44
N ASP A 9 -7.35 15.84 18.66
CA ASP A 9 -6.92 16.89 17.74
C ASP A 9 -6.50 16.24 16.41
N LEU A 10 -7.48 16.00 15.52
CA LEU A 10 -7.22 15.61 14.14
C LEU A 10 -6.24 16.62 13.55
N THR A 11 -5.15 16.10 13.00
CA THR A 11 -4.16 16.92 12.29
C THR A 11 -4.66 17.22 10.88
N CYS A 12 -4.21 18.32 10.28
CA CYS A 12 -4.56 18.62 8.89
C CYS A 12 -4.14 17.50 7.92
N ALA A 13 -3.05 16.78 8.22
CA ALA A 13 -2.59 15.66 7.41
C ALA A 13 -3.59 14.48 7.46
N GLU A 14 -4.11 14.15 8.64
CA GLU A 14 -5.13 13.10 8.78
C GLU A 14 -6.44 13.49 8.09
N VAL A 15 -6.83 14.76 8.17
CA VAL A 15 -7.98 15.28 7.43
C VAL A 15 -7.75 15.19 5.93
N GLN A 16 -6.58 15.58 5.42
CA GLN A 16 -6.22 15.48 4.00
C GLN A 16 -6.28 14.03 3.49
N ASP A 17 -5.77 13.08 4.27
CA ASP A 17 -5.76 11.66 3.92
C ASP A 17 -7.18 11.05 3.89
N THR A 18 -8.13 11.64 4.62
CA THR A 18 -9.53 11.15 4.75
C THR A 18 -10.56 12.03 4.05
N LEU A 19 -10.13 13.11 3.39
CA LEU A 19 -11.00 14.13 2.81
C LEU A 19 -11.88 13.57 1.67
N GLU A 20 -11.35 12.68 0.83
CA GLU A 20 -12.11 12.06 -0.27
C GLU A 20 -13.28 11.22 0.28
N ALA A 21 -13.00 10.34 1.25
CA ALA A 21 -14.02 9.52 1.89
C ALA A 21 -15.06 10.36 2.66
N TYR A 22 -14.64 11.50 3.23
CA TYR A 22 -15.56 12.46 3.85
C TYR A 22 -16.51 13.10 2.82
N LEU A 23 -16.03 13.47 1.64
CA LEU A 23 -16.84 14.07 0.58
C LEU A 23 -17.80 13.10 -0.09
N ASP A 24 -17.45 11.81 -0.12
CA ASP A 24 -18.27 10.74 -0.68
C ASP A 24 -19.24 10.11 0.34
N ASP A 25 -19.36 10.67 1.55
CA ASP A 25 -20.17 10.15 2.67
C ASP A 25 -19.83 8.68 3.05
N GLU A 26 -18.57 8.27 2.91
CA GLU A 26 -18.11 6.90 3.17
C GLU A 26 -17.61 6.67 4.61
N LEU A 27 -17.50 7.73 5.41
CA LEU A 27 -17.01 7.67 6.79
C LEU A 27 -18.12 7.37 7.80
N ASP A 28 -17.75 6.78 8.95
CA ASP A 28 -18.68 6.64 10.08
C ASP A 28 -19.04 8.02 10.68
N ALA A 29 -20.14 8.06 11.42
CA ALA A 29 -20.70 9.30 11.95
C ALA A 29 -19.76 10.03 12.92
N ASP A 30 -18.97 9.30 13.72
CA ASP A 30 -18.07 9.90 14.71
C ASP A 30 -16.87 10.53 13.99
N THR A 31 -16.27 9.81 13.04
CA THR A 31 -15.16 10.33 12.22
C THR A 31 -15.60 11.52 11.38
N SER A 32 -16.77 11.44 10.75
CA SER A 32 -17.34 12.53 9.94
C SER A 32 -17.59 13.79 10.78
N ALA A 33 -18.14 13.66 11.99
CA ALA A 33 -18.33 14.79 12.90
C ALA A 33 -17.01 15.45 13.31
N SER A 34 -15.95 14.64 13.47
CA SER A 34 -14.63 15.11 13.89
C SER A 34 -13.91 15.87 12.79
N ILE A 35 -13.97 15.37 11.55
CA ILE A 35 -13.48 16.08 10.37
C ILE A 35 -14.27 17.37 10.17
N ALA A 36 -15.60 17.33 10.29
CA ALA A 36 -16.44 18.52 10.19
C ALA A 36 -16.02 19.60 11.21
N SER A 37 -15.80 19.21 12.48
CA SER A 37 -15.30 20.12 13.52
C SER A 37 -13.90 20.68 13.21
N HIS A 38 -13.01 19.89 12.62
CA HIS A 38 -11.69 20.36 12.21
C HIS A 38 -11.80 21.34 11.04
N VAL A 39 -12.58 21.01 10.01
CA VAL A 39 -12.83 21.87 8.86
C VAL A 39 -13.43 23.20 9.32
N GLU A 40 -14.41 23.21 10.23
CA GLU A 40 -14.99 24.45 10.76
C GLU A 40 -13.96 25.37 11.45
N SER A 41 -12.91 24.81 12.04
CA SER A 41 -11.89 25.56 12.79
C SER A 41 -10.60 25.86 12.02
N CYS A 42 -10.30 25.13 10.93
CA CYS A 42 -9.07 25.22 10.17
C CYS A 42 -9.28 25.80 8.77
N ALA A 43 -8.86 27.04 8.53
CA ALA A 43 -9.00 27.72 7.24
C ALA A 43 -8.36 26.95 6.06
N THR A 44 -7.20 26.31 6.27
CA THR A 44 -6.53 25.52 5.22
C THR A 44 -7.40 24.34 4.77
N CYS A 45 -7.97 23.59 5.72
CA CYS A 45 -8.83 22.46 5.40
C CYS A 45 -10.17 22.91 4.79
N GLN A 46 -10.70 24.09 5.16
CA GLN A 46 -11.85 24.67 4.46
C GLN A 46 -11.56 24.95 2.99
N ASP A 47 -10.38 25.51 2.69
CA ASP A 47 -9.98 25.80 1.32
C ASP A 47 -9.86 24.52 0.49
N GLU A 48 -9.32 23.46 1.07
CA GLU A 48 -9.18 22.15 0.43
C GLU A 48 -10.53 21.48 0.18
N VAL A 49 -11.44 21.48 1.17
CA VAL A 49 -12.81 20.99 1.00
C VAL A 49 -13.52 21.74 -0.12
N ARG A 50 -13.46 23.07 -0.13
CA ARG A 50 -14.09 23.90 -1.18
C ARG A 50 -13.50 23.62 -2.55
N PHE A 51 -12.17 23.45 -2.63
CA PHE A 51 -11.49 23.13 -3.88
C PHE A 51 -11.91 21.76 -4.42
N ALA A 52 -11.92 20.73 -3.57
CA ALA A 52 -12.35 19.38 -3.95
C ALA A 52 -13.83 19.35 -4.38
N GLN A 53 -14.72 20.03 -3.66
CA GLN A 53 -16.12 20.19 -4.04
C GLN A 53 -16.28 20.91 -5.39
N ALA A 54 -15.50 21.96 -5.65
CA ALA A 54 -15.54 22.66 -6.93
C ALA A 54 -15.10 21.77 -8.09
N ILE A 55 -14.08 20.93 -7.90
CA ILE A 55 -13.66 19.93 -8.91
C ILE A 55 -14.76 18.89 -9.13
N SER A 56 -15.31 18.32 -8.05
CA SER A 56 -16.37 17.30 -8.14
C SER A 56 -17.62 17.85 -8.84
N GLY A 57 -18.00 19.10 -8.53
CA GLY A 57 -19.08 19.81 -9.21
C GLY A 57 -18.79 20.01 -10.71
N ALA A 58 -17.61 20.51 -11.07
CA ALA A 58 -17.22 20.70 -12.46
C ALA A 58 -17.20 19.38 -13.25
N LEU A 59 -16.78 18.28 -12.63
CA LEU A 59 -16.83 16.94 -13.25
C LEU A 59 -18.27 16.44 -13.42
N HIS A 60 -19.17 16.74 -12.48
CA HIS A 60 -20.58 16.39 -12.59
C HIS A 60 -21.31 17.19 -13.69
N GLU A 61 -20.87 18.41 -13.97
CA GLU A 61 -21.40 19.25 -15.05
C GLU A 61 -20.96 18.78 -16.45
N LEU A 62 -19.93 17.95 -16.55
CA LEU A 62 -19.51 17.42 -17.85
C LEU A 62 -20.63 16.57 -18.48
N PRO A 63 -20.86 16.70 -19.79
CA PRO A 63 -21.84 15.87 -20.47
C PRO A 63 -21.46 14.40 -20.30
N ARG A 64 -22.32 13.63 -19.62
CA ARG A 64 -22.15 12.20 -19.47
C ARG A 64 -22.43 11.54 -20.83
N PRO A 65 -21.43 10.96 -21.51
CA PRO A 65 -21.68 10.27 -22.76
C PRO A 65 -22.59 9.08 -22.49
N GLU A 66 -23.69 8.98 -23.24
CA GLU A 66 -24.57 7.82 -23.16
C GLU A 66 -23.82 6.61 -23.74
N PRO A 67 -23.60 5.54 -22.97
CA PRO A 67 -22.89 4.37 -23.48
C PRO A 67 -23.68 3.74 -24.63
N PRO A 68 -23.02 3.23 -25.69
CA PRO A 68 -23.71 2.50 -26.75
C PRO A 68 -24.53 1.34 -26.17
N PRO A 69 -25.77 1.10 -26.63
CA PRO A 69 -26.67 0.07 -26.07
C PRO A 69 -26.03 -1.32 -25.98
N LYS A 70 -25.20 -1.67 -26.97
CA LYS A 70 -24.45 -2.93 -27.02
C LYS A 70 -23.58 -3.20 -25.80
N ILE A 71 -23.08 -2.15 -25.12
CA ILE A 71 -22.29 -2.30 -23.90
C ILE A 71 -23.18 -2.71 -22.74
N PHE A 72 -24.36 -2.10 -22.60
CA PHE A 72 -25.31 -2.47 -21.55
C PHE A 72 -25.77 -3.92 -21.75
N ASP A 73 -26.15 -4.30 -22.97
CA ASP A 73 -26.56 -5.67 -23.27
C ASP A 73 -25.44 -6.68 -22.92
N ALA A 74 -24.18 -6.34 -23.24
CA ALA A 74 -23.04 -7.19 -22.96
C ALA A 74 -22.74 -7.29 -21.45
N VAL A 75 -22.85 -6.18 -20.71
CA VAL A 75 -22.66 -6.16 -19.26
C VAL A 75 -23.78 -6.91 -18.56
N GLU A 76 -25.03 -6.71 -18.97
CA GLU A 76 -26.21 -7.41 -18.44
C GLU A 76 -26.07 -8.93 -18.68
N ALA A 77 -25.75 -9.35 -19.91
CA ALA A 77 -25.49 -10.75 -20.22
C ALA A 77 -24.33 -11.32 -19.40
N TYR A 78 -23.26 -10.55 -19.18
CA TYR A 78 -22.12 -10.96 -18.37
C TYR A 78 -22.49 -11.15 -16.89
N VAL A 79 -23.23 -10.20 -16.31
CA VAL A 79 -23.70 -10.24 -14.92
C VAL A 79 -24.66 -11.41 -14.70
N HIS A 80 -25.60 -11.64 -15.63
CA HIS A 80 -26.50 -12.80 -15.58
C HIS A 80 -25.78 -14.14 -15.72
N ALA A 81 -24.73 -14.21 -16.55
CA ALA A 81 -23.91 -15.40 -16.69
C ALA A 81 -23.00 -15.67 -15.48
N HIS A 82 -22.69 -14.64 -14.67
CA HIS A 82 -21.77 -14.73 -13.52
C HIS A 82 -22.40 -14.22 -12.21
N PRO A 83 -23.52 -14.81 -11.73
CA PRO A 83 -24.23 -14.33 -10.54
C PRO A 83 -23.39 -14.37 -9.25
N ALA A 84 -22.34 -15.20 -9.21
CA ALA A 84 -21.43 -15.33 -8.06
C ALA A 84 -20.25 -14.34 -8.05
N ALA A 85 -19.98 -13.62 -9.15
CA ALA A 85 -18.85 -12.71 -9.26
C ALA A 85 -19.12 -11.32 -8.65
N GLY A 86 -20.37 -10.86 -8.67
CA GLY A 86 -20.74 -9.49 -8.26
C GLY A 86 -20.83 -9.27 -6.75
N GLN A 87 -21.31 -10.24 -5.96
CA GLN A 87 -21.62 -9.99 -4.54
C GLN A 87 -20.58 -10.51 -3.53
N ARG A 88 -19.66 -11.40 -3.92
CA ARG A 88 -18.85 -12.13 -2.93
C ARG A 88 -17.53 -11.47 -2.53
N TRP A 89 -16.96 -10.60 -3.36
CA TRP A 89 -15.60 -10.10 -3.11
C TRP A 89 -15.58 -8.80 -2.31
N TRP A 90 -16.42 -7.81 -2.65
CA TRP A 90 -16.54 -6.56 -1.89
C TRP A 90 -17.04 -6.80 -0.46
N HIS A 91 -18.03 -7.66 -0.25
CA HIS A 91 -18.47 -8.03 1.11
C HIS A 91 -17.38 -8.76 1.91
N ARG A 92 -16.50 -9.56 1.27
CA ARG A 92 -15.38 -10.20 1.97
C ARG A 92 -14.28 -9.21 2.35
N ILE A 93 -14.05 -8.17 1.53
CA ILE A 93 -13.09 -7.11 1.83
C ILE A 93 -13.61 -6.21 2.95
N PHE A 94 -14.88 -5.78 2.89
CA PHE A 94 -15.49 -4.95 3.95
C PHE A 94 -15.79 -5.76 5.24
N GLN A 95 -16.02 -7.07 5.19
CA GLN A 95 -16.11 -7.89 6.41
C GLN A 95 -14.75 -8.07 7.09
N LEU A 96 -13.64 -8.08 6.34
CA LEU A 96 -12.30 -8.18 6.91
C LEU A 96 -11.87 -6.89 7.63
N SER A 97 -12.34 -5.70 7.25
CA SER A 97 -12.09 -4.46 8.00
C SER A 97 -12.86 -4.43 9.33
N THR A 98 -14.15 -4.78 9.33
CA THR A 98 -14.96 -4.81 10.58
C THR A 98 -14.50 -5.89 11.60
N LEU A 99 -13.83 -6.94 11.13
CA LEU A 99 -13.20 -7.94 12.00
C LEU A 99 -11.86 -7.47 12.56
N TRP A 100 -11.15 -6.55 11.91
CA TRP A 100 -9.91 -5.95 12.45
C TRP A 100 -10.18 -4.86 13.48
N ASP A 101 -11.22 -4.04 13.30
CA ASP A 101 -11.56 -2.97 14.26
C ASP A 101 -12.03 -3.54 15.62
N ASN A 102 -12.73 -4.67 15.61
CA ASN A 102 -13.16 -5.35 16.83
C ASN A 102 -12.08 -6.26 17.45
N LEU A 103 -11.12 -6.77 16.68
CA LEU A 103 -10.01 -7.56 17.24
C LEU A 103 -8.94 -6.67 17.91
N SER A 104 -8.76 -5.44 17.43
CA SER A 104 -7.73 -4.53 17.96
C SER A 104 -8.08 -3.97 19.34
N PHE A 105 -9.37 -3.80 19.67
CA PHE A 105 -9.77 -3.16 20.93
C PHE A 105 -9.99 -4.12 22.11
N SER A 106 -10.34 -5.39 21.89
CA SER A 106 -10.66 -6.30 23.01
C SER A 106 -9.45 -7.08 23.57
N TRP A 107 -8.34 -7.19 22.84
CA TRP A 107 -7.16 -7.96 23.30
C TRP A 107 -6.19 -7.17 24.18
N VAL A 108 -6.29 -5.84 24.21
CA VAL A 108 -5.40 -4.99 25.03
C VAL A 108 -5.74 -5.09 26.54
N HIS A 109 -6.99 -5.41 26.91
CA HIS A 109 -7.38 -5.51 28.32
C HIS A 109 -7.41 -6.93 28.90
N VAL A 110 -7.54 -7.97 28.08
CA VAL A 110 -7.52 -9.37 28.56
C VAL A 110 -6.09 -9.94 28.67
N GLY A 111 -5.12 -9.36 27.95
CA GLY A 111 -3.71 -9.78 27.98
C GLY A 111 -2.96 -9.50 29.29
N ALA A 112 -3.47 -8.61 30.16
CA ALA A 112 -2.73 -8.17 31.35
C ALA A 112 -2.73 -9.17 32.52
N LEU A 113 -3.66 -10.13 32.57
CA LEU A 113 -3.76 -11.09 33.68
C LEU A 113 -3.56 -12.56 33.29
N ALA A 114 -3.65 -12.91 32.00
CA ALA A 114 -3.42 -14.29 31.54
C ALA A 114 -1.95 -14.60 31.17
N CYS A 115 -1.12 -13.57 30.98
CA CYS A 115 0.25 -13.73 30.48
C CYS A 115 1.21 -14.50 31.41
N PRO A 116 1.26 -14.28 32.74
CA PRO A 116 2.27 -14.95 33.56
C PRO A 116 1.97 -16.44 33.79
N VAL A 117 0.69 -16.84 33.88
CA VAL A 117 0.30 -18.25 34.08
C VAL A 117 0.44 -19.05 32.78
N GLY A 118 0.08 -18.45 31.65
CA GLY A 118 0.26 -19.06 30.33
C GLY A 118 1.74 -19.26 29.97
N ILE A 119 2.61 -18.28 30.27
CA ILE A 119 4.05 -18.41 30.03
C ILE A 119 4.67 -19.46 30.94
N ALA A 120 4.28 -19.54 32.22
CA ALA A 120 4.82 -20.56 33.13
C ALA A 120 4.42 -21.99 32.74
N LEU A 121 3.16 -22.20 32.33
CA LEU A 121 2.70 -23.50 31.84
C LEU A 121 3.33 -23.86 30.48
N LEU A 122 3.48 -22.90 29.56
CA LEU A 122 4.22 -23.09 28.31
C LEU A 122 5.68 -23.45 28.57
N PHE A 123 6.37 -22.79 29.52
CA PHE A 123 7.76 -23.11 29.86
C PHE A 123 7.91 -24.52 30.43
N THR A 124 7.03 -24.93 31.35
CA THR A 124 7.08 -26.28 31.93
C THR A 124 6.68 -27.39 30.96
N PHE A 125 5.84 -27.08 29.96
CA PHE A 125 5.45 -28.02 28.92
C PHE A 125 6.49 -28.09 27.79
N TRP A 126 7.25 -27.00 27.56
CA TRP A 126 8.29 -26.90 26.53
C TRP A 126 9.51 -27.79 26.79
N ASP A 127 9.87 -28.02 28.06
CA ASP A 127 11.04 -28.85 28.40
C ASP A 127 10.88 -30.35 28.04
N ASN A 128 9.66 -30.81 27.75
CA ASN A 128 9.39 -32.20 27.34
C ASN A 128 8.81 -32.33 25.92
N LEU A 129 8.45 -31.22 25.28
CA LEU A 129 7.81 -31.22 23.97
C LEU A 129 8.87 -31.20 22.85
N ASN A 130 9.39 -32.40 22.58
CA ASN A 130 10.10 -32.83 21.39
C ASN A 130 10.57 -31.70 20.45
N LEU A 131 11.88 -31.40 20.46
CA LEU A 131 12.56 -30.44 19.58
C LEU A 131 12.12 -30.51 18.10
N ALA A 132 11.65 -31.67 17.66
CA ALA A 132 11.03 -31.89 16.35
C ALA A 132 9.81 -31.01 16.07
N PHE A 133 8.88 -30.82 17.02
CA PHE A 133 7.67 -30.01 16.81
C PHE A 133 7.98 -28.52 16.72
N VAL A 134 8.91 -28.03 17.56
CA VAL A 134 9.38 -26.64 17.49
C VAL A 134 10.05 -26.36 16.15
N ARG A 135 10.93 -27.26 15.69
CA ARG A 135 11.59 -27.14 14.38
C ARG A 135 10.57 -27.17 13.23
N ALA A 136 9.57 -28.05 13.29
CA ALA A 136 8.50 -28.10 12.29
C ALA A 136 7.67 -26.82 12.26
N GLY A 137 7.30 -26.27 13.42
CA GLY A 137 6.56 -25.01 13.52
C GLY A 137 7.33 -23.82 12.93
N VAL A 138 8.63 -23.73 13.20
CA VAL A 138 9.50 -22.68 12.64
C VAL A 138 9.57 -22.79 11.11
N LEU A 139 9.71 -23.99 10.56
CA LEU A 139 9.75 -24.19 9.10
C LEU A 139 8.43 -23.80 8.43
N VAL A 140 7.28 -24.14 9.02
CA VAL A 140 5.96 -23.72 8.51
C VAL A 140 5.81 -22.21 8.54
N CYS A 141 6.24 -21.54 9.61
CA CYS A 141 6.22 -20.08 9.71
C CYS A 141 7.11 -19.42 8.65
N LEU A 142 8.35 -19.92 8.46
CA LEU A 142 9.27 -19.41 7.43
C LEU A 142 8.69 -19.62 6.02
N MET A 143 8.08 -20.77 5.74
CA MET A 143 7.41 -21.02 4.47
C MET A 143 6.26 -20.04 4.24
N GLY A 144 5.46 -19.75 5.28
CA GLY A 144 4.39 -18.74 5.22
C GLY A 144 4.92 -17.34 4.90
N VAL A 145 6.00 -16.91 5.53
CA VAL A 145 6.65 -15.61 5.26
C VAL A 145 7.18 -15.55 3.82
N VAL A 146 7.84 -16.60 3.33
CA VAL A 146 8.34 -16.65 1.95
C VAL A 146 7.20 -16.57 0.94
N LEU A 147 6.11 -17.33 1.14
CA LEU A 147 4.94 -17.27 0.27
C LEU A 147 4.28 -15.89 0.28
N PHE A 148 4.19 -15.25 1.45
CA PHE A 148 3.67 -13.89 1.56
C PHE A 148 4.55 -12.86 0.82
N ILE A 149 5.87 -12.97 0.93
CA ILE A 149 6.81 -12.12 0.19
C ILE A 149 6.65 -12.32 -1.33
N ILE A 150 6.53 -13.56 -1.80
CA ILE A 150 6.31 -13.87 -3.22
C ILE A 150 4.97 -13.27 -3.69
N TYR A 151 3.91 -13.40 -2.89
CA TYR A 151 2.60 -12.83 -3.20
C TYR A 151 2.66 -11.30 -3.32
N GLN A 152 3.28 -10.62 -2.36
CA GLN A 152 3.46 -9.17 -2.41
C GLN A 152 4.31 -8.75 -3.61
N TYR A 153 5.35 -9.52 -3.94
CA TYR A 153 6.18 -9.28 -5.12
C TYR A 153 5.39 -9.41 -6.43
N GLN A 154 4.52 -10.41 -6.54
CA GLN A 154 3.63 -10.55 -7.71
C GLN A 154 2.64 -9.39 -7.82
N ARG A 155 2.06 -8.95 -6.70
CA ARG A 155 1.16 -7.77 -6.68
C ARG A 155 1.90 -6.52 -7.15
N TYR A 156 3.12 -6.30 -6.67
CA TYR A 156 3.98 -5.21 -7.10
C TYR A 156 4.29 -5.26 -8.60
N LEU A 157 4.59 -6.45 -9.15
CA LEU A 157 4.84 -6.61 -10.58
C LEU A 157 3.61 -6.26 -11.44
N LYS A 158 2.40 -6.61 -11.01
CA LYS A 158 1.16 -6.26 -11.73
C LYS A 158 0.94 -4.74 -11.78
N VAL A 159 1.15 -4.04 -10.67
CA VAL A 159 1.05 -2.57 -10.63
C VAL A 159 2.09 -1.93 -11.55
N LYS A 160 3.31 -2.45 -11.56
CA LYS A 160 4.38 -1.94 -12.43
C LYS A 160 4.11 -2.20 -13.91
N GLN A 161 3.45 -3.32 -14.24
CA GLN A 161 2.99 -3.60 -15.61
C GLN A 161 1.94 -2.57 -16.03
N ALA A 162 0.89 -2.38 -15.23
CA ALA A 162 -0.18 -1.42 -15.52
C ALA A 162 0.35 0.02 -15.70
N SER A 163 1.33 0.42 -14.88
CA SER A 163 1.99 1.71 -15.02
C SER A 163 2.71 1.85 -16.38
N ARG A 164 3.45 0.83 -16.83
CA ARG A 164 4.11 0.85 -18.14
C ARG A 164 3.12 0.93 -19.29
N ASP A 165 2.01 0.18 -19.19
CA ASP A 165 0.97 0.20 -20.21
C ASP A 165 0.28 1.57 -20.28
N LEU A 166 0.07 2.21 -19.12
CA LEU A 166 -0.43 3.60 -19.05
C LEU A 166 0.55 4.59 -19.69
N TYR A 167 1.85 4.51 -19.39
CA TYR A 167 2.86 5.37 -20.03
C TYR A 167 2.92 5.17 -21.54
N TYR A 168 2.78 3.93 -22.03
CA TYR A 168 2.73 3.64 -23.45
C TYR A 168 1.46 4.22 -24.11
N ALA A 169 0.31 4.10 -23.45
CA ALA A 169 -0.95 4.69 -23.92
C ALA A 169 -0.88 6.22 -23.99
N LEU A 170 -0.33 6.88 -22.96
CA LEU A 170 -0.11 8.33 -22.95
C LEU A 170 0.85 8.78 -24.05
N GLY A 171 1.93 8.04 -24.28
CA GLY A 171 2.85 8.31 -25.39
C GLY A 171 2.17 8.21 -26.76
N LYS A 172 1.30 7.21 -26.94
CA LYS A 172 0.53 7.03 -28.19
C LYS A 172 -0.51 8.14 -28.38
N LEU A 173 -1.15 8.59 -27.30
CA LEU A 173 -2.06 9.72 -27.32
C LEU A 173 -1.32 11.01 -27.72
N ASN A 174 -0.18 11.29 -27.10
CA ASN A 174 0.63 12.47 -27.40
C ASN A 174 1.14 12.46 -28.85
N TYR A 175 1.56 11.29 -29.35
CA TYR A 175 1.93 11.11 -30.75
C TYR A 175 0.74 11.36 -31.70
N ALA A 176 -0.45 10.87 -31.37
CA ALA A 176 -1.65 11.11 -32.16
C ALA A 176 -2.02 12.59 -32.21
N VAL A 177 -2.02 13.29 -31.07
CA VAL A 177 -2.28 14.73 -30.96
C VAL A 177 -1.27 15.55 -31.76
N ALA A 178 0.02 15.21 -31.69
CA ALA A 178 1.06 15.88 -32.47
C ALA A 178 0.87 15.67 -33.98
N ARG A 179 0.41 14.48 -34.39
CA ARG A 179 0.22 14.11 -35.80
C ARG A 179 -1.04 14.69 -36.41
N THR A 180 -2.15 14.78 -35.67
CA THR A 180 -3.42 15.30 -36.19
C THR A 180 -3.39 16.81 -36.40
N GLY A 181 -2.34 17.52 -35.95
CA GLY A 181 -2.23 18.98 -36.12
C GLY A 181 -3.37 19.73 -35.45
N THR A 182 -4.20 19.05 -34.66
CA THR A 182 -5.20 19.64 -33.80
C THR A 182 -4.43 20.32 -32.69
N VAL A 183 -4.06 21.57 -32.95
CA VAL A 183 -3.64 22.53 -31.96
C VAL A 183 -4.79 22.64 -30.96
N VAL A 184 -4.82 21.78 -29.95
CA VAL A 184 -5.67 21.92 -28.76
C VAL A 184 -5.07 23.04 -27.90
N SER A 185 -4.85 24.22 -28.49
CA SER A 185 -4.46 25.43 -27.76
C SER A 185 -5.58 26.45 -27.68
N GLU A 186 -6.71 26.26 -28.38
CA GLU A 186 -7.72 27.33 -28.41
C GLU A 186 -8.77 27.28 -27.30
N LYS A 187 -9.07 26.13 -26.69
CA LYS A 187 -10.14 26.04 -25.66
C LYS A 187 -9.97 24.92 -24.63
N LEU A 188 -8.76 24.60 -24.20
CA LEU A 188 -8.66 24.15 -22.81
C LEU A 188 -8.78 25.43 -21.98
N PRO A 189 -9.89 25.66 -21.23
CA PRO A 189 -9.92 26.76 -20.28
C PRO A 189 -8.66 26.64 -19.45
N ASN A 190 -8.08 27.80 -19.10
CA ASN A 190 -6.89 27.95 -18.28
C ASN A 190 -7.09 27.23 -16.93
N VAL A 191 -7.03 25.90 -16.95
CA VAL A 191 -6.89 25.05 -15.79
C VAL A 191 -5.49 25.38 -15.35
N GLN A 192 -5.40 26.33 -14.43
CA GLN A 192 -4.23 26.46 -13.60
C GLN A 192 -4.09 25.10 -12.92
N ILE A 193 -3.31 24.22 -13.54
CA ILE A 193 -2.68 23.12 -12.84
C ILE A 193 -1.76 23.84 -11.86
N ASN A 194 -2.34 24.20 -10.71
CA ASN A 194 -1.66 24.95 -9.66
C ASN A 194 -0.31 24.28 -9.43
N GLU A 195 0.74 25.08 -9.21
CA GLU A 195 2.09 24.60 -8.90
C GLU A 195 2.14 23.52 -7.81
N ALA A 196 1.07 23.35 -7.02
CA ALA A 196 0.87 22.27 -6.05
C ALA A 196 0.95 20.86 -6.66
N SER A 197 0.34 20.58 -7.81
CA SER A 197 0.42 19.25 -8.44
C SER A 197 1.77 19.02 -9.14
N GLY A 198 2.40 20.10 -9.61
CA GLY A 198 3.82 20.08 -10.01
C GLY A 198 4.75 19.75 -8.84
N ARG A 199 4.50 20.32 -7.65
CA ARG A 199 5.26 20.02 -6.43
C ARG A 199 5.10 18.58 -5.97
N ALA A 200 3.89 18.00 -6.05
CA ALA A 200 3.67 16.59 -5.72
C ALA A 200 4.46 15.66 -6.64
N PHE A 201 4.45 15.91 -7.96
CA PHE A 201 5.26 15.14 -8.90
C PHE A 201 6.77 15.30 -8.67
N VAL A 202 7.24 16.52 -8.38
CA VAL A 202 8.65 16.79 -8.05
C VAL A 202 9.05 16.14 -6.71
N GLN A 203 8.18 16.11 -5.71
CA GLN A 203 8.40 15.41 -4.45
C GLN A 203 8.48 13.89 -4.65
N ILE A 204 7.60 13.31 -5.46
CA ILE A 204 7.64 11.89 -5.80
C ILE A 204 8.93 11.55 -6.57
N GLU A 205 9.34 12.39 -7.52
CA GLU A 205 10.57 12.16 -8.29
C GLU A 205 11.83 12.28 -7.42
N THR A 206 11.88 13.30 -6.54
CA THR A 206 13.00 13.49 -5.61
C THR A 206 13.10 12.38 -4.56
N ALA A 207 11.97 11.94 -4.00
CA ALA A 207 11.91 10.79 -3.10
C ALA A 207 12.37 9.50 -3.79
N SER A 208 11.96 9.28 -5.04
CA SER A 208 12.41 8.16 -5.87
C SER A 208 13.92 8.19 -6.12
N ARG A 209 14.48 9.36 -6.46
CA ARG A 209 15.93 9.53 -6.63
C ARG A 209 16.69 9.27 -5.32
N TYR A 210 16.19 9.74 -4.18
CA TYR A 210 16.80 9.50 -2.88
C TYR A 210 16.78 8.00 -2.50
N ALA A 211 15.65 7.32 -2.70
CA ALA A 211 15.51 5.88 -2.49
C ALA A 211 16.48 5.09 -3.40
N SER A 212 16.66 5.51 -4.65
CA SER A 212 17.60 4.87 -5.58
C SER A 212 19.07 5.02 -5.13
N LYS A 213 19.45 6.18 -4.57
CA LYS A 213 20.79 6.42 -4.02
C LYS A 213 21.03 5.59 -2.77
N GLN A 214 20.05 5.53 -1.86
CA GLN A 214 20.15 4.69 -0.66
C GLN A 214 20.31 3.21 -1.02
N ARG A 215 19.56 2.72 -2.01
CA ARG A 215 19.68 1.33 -2.48
C ARG A 215 21.07 1.01 -3.04
N LYS A 216 21.67 1.91 -3.82
CA LYS A 216 23.05 1.76 -4.31
C LYS A 216 24.05 1.74 -3.16
N LYS A 217 23.87 2.59 -2.15
CA LYS A 217 24.73 2.64 -0.97
C LYS A 217 24.67 1.33 -0.17
N ILE A 218 23.46 0.82 0.09
CA ILE A 218 23.24 -0.46 0.77
C ILE A 218 23.86 -1.62 -0.04
N SER A 219 23.62 -1.66 -1.35
CA SER A 219 24.21 -2.69 -2.23
C SER A 219 25.74 -2.67 -2.20
N SER A 220 26.36 -1.49 -2.23
CA SER A 220 27.82 -1.36 -2.12
C SER A 220 28.36 -1.78 -0.76
N ALA A 221 27.62 -1.54 0.33
CA ALA A 221 28.00 -1.96 1.67
C ALA A 221 27.95 -3.48 1.81
N ILE A 222 26.91 -4.13 1.25
CA ILE A 222 26.78 -5.59 1.22
C ILE A 222 27.94 -6.22 0.44
N HIS A 223 28.28 -5.71 -0.75
CA HIS A 223 29.41 -6.22 -1.52
C HIS A 223 30.73 -6.10 -0.74
N ARG A 224 31.00 -4.96 -0.10
CA ARG A 224 32.21 -4.77 0.71
C ARG A 224 32.25 -5.71 1.91
N SER A 225 31.12 -5.94 2.58
CA SER A 225 31.05 -6.92 3.68
C SER A 225 31.31 -8.34 3.18
N LEU A 226 30.75 -8.74 2.03
CA LEU A 226 30.98 -10.06 1.45
C LEU A 226 32.44 -10.29 1.03
N GLU A 227 33.11 -9.28 0.48
CA GLU A 227 34.55 -9.34 0.18
C GLU A 227 35.39 -9.54 1.46
N ASN A 228 34.99 -8.90 2.56
CA ASN A 228 35.70 -9.01 3.83
C ASN A 228 35.51 -10.38 4.52
N PHE A 229 34.48 -11.14 4.14
CA PHE A 229 34.22 -12.49 4.66
C PHE A 229 35.00 -13.59 3.92
N ASN A 230 35.85 -13.25 2.94
CA ASN A 230 36.56 -14.25 2.14
C ASN A 230 38.09 -14.31 2.37
N PRO A 231 38.58 -14.65 3.59
CA PRO A 231 39.90 -15.23 3.74
C PRO A 231 39.76 -16.73 4.02
N LEU A 232 39.55 -17.53 2.98
CA LEU A 232 39.88 -18.95 3.08
C LEU A 232 41.37 -19.09 2.76
N PRO A 233 42.23 -19.51 3.71
CA PRO A 233 43.62 -19.81 3.40
C PRO A 233 43.66 -21.02 2.47
N GLU A 234 43.89 -20.76 1.20
CA GLU A 234 44.23 -21.76 0.19
C GLU A 234 45.68 -22.23 0.43
N ASN A 235 45.91 -22.90 1.57
CA ASN A 235 47.14 -23.65 1.78
C ASN A 235 46.87 -24.87 2.65
N VAL A 236 46.34 -25.92 2.00
CA VAL A 236 46.49 -27.30 2.47
C VAL A 236 47.27 -28.04 1.38
N GLN A 237 48.58 -27.81 1.33
CA GLN A 237 49.51 -28.73 0.69
C GLN A 237 49.40 -30.07 1.42
N GLY A 238 48.76 -31.04 0.78
CA GLY A 238 48.70 -32.42 1.25
C GLY A 238 50.09 -33.06 1.21
N PRO A 239 50.44 -33.95 2.16
CA PRO A 239 51.73 -34.61 2.18
C PRO A 239 51.84 -35.58 1.00
N GLU A 240 52.82 -35.34 0.14
CA GLU A 240 53.27 -36.30 -0.88
C GLU A 240 53.68 -37.60 -0.19
N GLY A 241 53.13 -38.71 -0.71
CA GLY A 241 53.32 -40.04 -0.17
C GLY A 241 54.77 -40.50 -0.24
N GLN A 242 55.30 -40.87 0.92
CA GLN A 242 56.53 -41.64 1.06
C GLN A 242 56.29 -43.07 0.54
N HIS A 243 56.88 -43.37 -0.62
CA HIS A 243 56.95 -44.71 -1.21
C HIS A 243 58.14 -45.45 -0.60
N CYS A 244 57.89 -46.44 0.27
CA CYS A 244 58.90 -47.35 0.77
C CYS A 244 59.10 -48.51 -0.22
N SER A 245 60.33 -48.65 -0.70
CA SER A 245 60.85 -49.85 -1.36
C SER A 245 61.11 -50.94 -0.31
N ASN A 246 60.71 -52.18 -0.63
CA ASN A 246 61.34 -53.43 -0.23
C ASN A 246 61.02 -54.49 -1.28
#